data_AF-A0A660RYU8-F1
#
_entry.id   AF-A0A660RYU8-F1
#
_cell.length_a   1.000
_cell.length_b   1.000
_cell.length_c   1.000
_cell.angle_alpha   90.00
_cell.angle_beta   90.00
_cell.angle_gamma   90.00
#
_symmetry.space_group_name_H-M   'P 1'
#
loop_
_entity.id
_entity.type
_entity.pdbx_description
1 polymer ?
#
loop_
_entity_poly.entity_id
_entity_poly.type
_entity_poly.pdbx_seq_one_letter_code
_entity_poly.pdbx_strand_id
1 'polypeptide(L)' 'MIEIFPPALLAKEKEDEVILFLQKLPVPDRKKKQALVWWCQYTGAALTEELVKKLLGERIEEVRG' A
#
# COMPACT_ATOMS: atom_id res chain seq x y z
N MET A 1 -4.94 -5.88 11.35
CA MET A 1 -3.91 -5.88 12.39
C MET A 1 -2.79 -4.98 11.94
N ILE A 2 -2.63 -3.83 12.60
CA ILE A 2 -1.64 -2.79 12.22
C ILE A 2 -0.21 -3.15 12.64
N GLU A 3 -0.06 -4.15 13.51
CA GLU A 3 1.20 -4.60 14.12
C GLU A 3 2.25 -5.10 13.12
N ILE A 4 1.84 -5.43 11.89
CA ILE A 4 2.77 -5.81 10.81
C ILE A 4 3.57 -4.61 10.30
N PHE A 5 3.10 -3.38 10.55
CA PHE A 5 3.76 -2.17 10.09
C PHE A 5 4.73 -1.66 11.16
N PRO A 6 5.97 -1.33 10.77
CA PRO A 6 6.86 -0.53 11.60
C PRO A 6 6.17 0.78 12.02
N PRO A 7 6.33 1.25 13.27
CA PRO A 7 5.71 2.50 13.73
C PRO A 7 6.06 3.71 12.86
N ALA A 8 7.25 3.73 12.28
CA ALA A 8 7.71 4.77 11.36
C ALA A 8 6.93 4.85 10.03
N LEU A 9 6.14 3.82 9.71
CA LEU A 9 5.28 3.77 8.52
C LEU A 9 3.81 4.08 8.83
N LEU A 10 3.46 4.42 10.08
CA LEU A 10 2.08 4.67 10.52
C LEU A 10 1.64 6.12 10.36
N ALA A 11 1.97 6.73 9.22
CA ALA A 11 1.62 8.10 8.89
C ALA A 11 1.19 8.19 7.43
N LYS A 12 0.22 9.05 7.10
CA LYS A 12 -0.36 9.14 5.75
C LYS A 12 0.70 9.51 4.70
N GLU A 13 1.70 10.28 5.09
CA GLU A 13 2.79 10.76 4.23
C GLU A 13 3.77 9.64 3.86
N LYS A 14 3.61 8.43 4.44
CA LYS A 14 4.47 7.26 4.22
C LYS A 14 3.91 6.27 3.21
N GLU A 15 3.02 6.73 2.33
CA GLU A 15 2.37 5.90 1.30
C GLU A 15 3.39 5.10 0.48
N ASP A 16 4.39 5.77 -0.10
CA ASP A 16 5.35 5.13 -1.00
C ASP A 16 6.20 4.08 -0.25
N GLU A 17 6.66 4.39 0.97
CA GLU A 17 7.41 3.43 1.77
C GLU A 17 6.56 2.24 2.22
N VAL A 18 5.28 2.46 2.50
CA VAL A 18 4.30 1.40 2.83
C VAL A 18 4.08 0.48 1.64
N ILE A 19 3.93 1.04 0.44
CA ILE A 19 3.80 0.27 -0.79
C ILE A 19 5.05 -0.58 -1.02
N LEU A 20 6.24 0.00 -0.93
CA LEU A 20 7.51 -0.73 -1.05
C LEU A 20 7.64 -1.83 0.01
N PHE A 21 7.23 -1.55 1.25
CA PHE A 21 7.22 -2.52 2.33
C PHE A 21 6.31 -3.72 2.00
N LEU A 22 5.06 -3.45 1.62
CA LEU A 22 4.07 -4.48 1.29
C LEU A 22 4.46 -5.30 0.06
N GLN A 23 5.07 -4.67 -0.95
CA GLN A 23 5.57 -5.37 -2.14
C GLN A 23 6.64 -6.41 -1.80
N LYS A 24 7.53 -6.08 -0.85
CA LYS A 24 8.64 -6.96 -0.41
C LYS A 24 8.19 -8.12 0.48
N LEU A 25 6.96 -8.09 1.01
CA LEU A 25 6.47 -9.17 1.86
C LEU A 25 6.31 -10.47 1.03
N PRO A 26 6.83 -11.62 1.51
CA PRO A 26 6.68 -12.91 0.85
C PRO A 26 5.30 -13.52 1.15
N VAL A 27 4.25 -12.78 0.83
CA VAL A 27 2.85 -13.17 1.06
C VAL A 27 2.03 -12.99 -0.21
N PRO A 28 0.91 -13.73 -0.39
CA PRO A 28 0.04 -13.56 -1.54
C PRO A 28 -0.57 -12.15 -1.61
N ASP A 29 -0.86 -11.69 -2.82
CA ASP A 29 -1.41 -10.35 -3.08
C ASP A 29 -2.68 -10.04 -2.31
N ARG A 30 -3.54 -11.05 -2.10
CA ARG A 30 -4.74 -10.91 -1.26
C ARG A 30 -4.39 -10.43 0.15
N LYS A 31 -3.32 -10.94 0.75
CA LYS A 31 -2.85 -10.51 2.08
C LYS A 31 -2.23 -9.12 2.02
N LYS A 32 -1.51 -8.78 0.95
CA LYS A 32 -0.97 -7.43 0.75
C LYS A 32 -2.09 -6.38 0.64
N LYS A 33 -3.13 -6.65 -0.14
CA LYS A 33 -4.32 -5.80 -0.27
C LYS A 33 -5.02 -5.62 1.09
N GLN A 34 -5.18 -6.69 1.86
CA GLN A 34 -5.77 -6.63 3.19
C GLN A 34 -4.93 -5.77 4.15
N ALA A 35 -3.60 -5.90 4.10
CA ALA A 35 -2.69 -5.06 4.88
C ALA A 35 -2.79 -3.57 4.50
N LEU A 36 -2.88 -3.27 3.20
CA LEU A 36 -3.09 -1.92 2.70
C LEU A 36 -4.41 -1.32 3.21
N VAL A 37 -5.50 -2.09 3.21
CA VAL A 37 -6.80 -1.66 3.77
C VAL A 37 -6.66 -1.28 5.24
N TRP A 38 -6.01 -2.12 6.05
CA TRP A 38 -5.81 -1.83 7.47
C TRP A 38 -4.98 -0.58 7.70
N TRP A 39 -3.94 -0.40 6.89
CA TRP A 39 -3.11 0.80 6.96
C TRP A 39 -3.92 2.05 6.63
N CYS A 40 -4.70 2.05 5.54
CA CYS A 40 -5.56 3.18 5.16
C CYS A 40 -6.59 3.51 6.24
N GLN A 41 -7.22 2.50 6.84
CA GLN A 41 -8.17 2.67 7.95
C GLN A 41 -7.51 3.28 9.18
N TYR A 42 -6.25 2.92 9.45
CA TYR A 42 -5.52 3.43 10.61
C TYR A 42 -5.02 4.86 10.40
N THR A 43 -4.46 5.17 9.22
CA THR A 43 -3.85 6.49 8.94
C THR A 43 -4.84 7.52 8.42
N GLY A 44 -6.05 7.10 8.01
CA GLY A 44 -7.00 7.95 7.29
C GLY A 44 -6.58 8.24 5.85
N ALA A 45 -5.64 7.47 5.29
CA ALA A 45 -5.31 7.56 3.87
C ALA A 45 -6.48 7.06 3.01
N ALA A 46 -6.68 7.69 1.85
CA ALA A 46 -7.70 7.27 0.91
C ALA A 46 -7.26 5.97 0.22
N LEU A 47 -8.11 4.95 0.27
CA LEU A 47 -7.90 3.73 -0.51
C LEU A 47 -8.41 3.95 -1.93
N THR A 48 -7.51 4.09 -2.90
CA THR A 48 -7.85 4.29 -4.32
C THR A 48 -7.41 3.12 -5.19
N GLU A 49 -7.95 3.05 -6.41
CA GLU A 49 -7.55 2.04 -7.40
C GLU A 49 -6.08 2.19 -7.79
N GLU A 50 -5.59 3.42 -7.94
CA GLU A 50 -4.19 3.72 -8.25
C GLU A 50 -3.26 3.19 -7.17
N LEU A 51 -3.64 3.33 -5.90
CA LEU A 51 -2.86 2.81 -4.77
C LEU A 51 -2.77 1.29 -4.79
N VAL A 52 -3.86 0.62 -5.16
CA VAL A 52 -3.88 -0.83 -5.33
C VAL A 52 -3.04 -1.27 -6.54
N LYS A 53 -3.10 -0.55 -7.66
CA LYS A 53 -2.26 -0.81 -8.84
C LYS A 53 -0.78 -0.64 -8.53
N LYS A 54 -0.41 0.45 -7.86
CA LYS A 54 0.94 0.70 -7.33
C LYS A 54 1.39 -0.49 -6.48
N LEU A 55 0.57 -0.96 -5.54
CA LEU A 55 0.89 -2.12 -4.71
C LEU A 55 1.19 -3.39 -5.52
N LEU A 56 0.42 -3.65 -6.57
CA LEU A 56 0.57 -4.85 -7.39
C LEU A 56 1.68 -4.74 -8.44
N GLY A 57 2.31 -3.57 -8.58
CA GLY A 57 3.32 -3.33 -9.61
C GLY A 57 2.73 -3.24 -11.02
N GLU A 58 1.41 -3.07 -11.12
CA GLU A 58 0.75 -2.73 -12.39
C GLU A 58 1.20 -1.31 -12.73
N ARG A 59 2.06 -1.17 -13.75
CA ARG A 59 2.40 0.15 -14.28
C ARG A 59 1.10 0.76 -14.78
N ILE A 60 0.67 1.86 -14.17
CA ILE A 60 -0.20 2.80 -14.83
C ILE A 60 0.66 3.35 -15.96
N GLU A 61 0.50 2.81 -17.16
CA GLU A 61 1.04 3.45 -18.35
C GLU A 61 0.35 4.80 -18.43
N GLU A 62 1.02 5.86 -17.97
CA GLU A 62 0.69 7.21 -18.38
C GLU A 62 0.84 7.23 -19.90
N VAL A 63 -0.27 7.02 -20.60
CA VAL A 63 -0.37 7.32 -22.02
C VAL A 63 -0.10 8.82 -22.14
N ARG A 64 1.14 9.16 -22.47
CA ARG A 64 1.52 10.51 -22.91
C ARG A 64 0.74 10.79 -24.18
N GLY A 65 -0.37 11.53 -24.04
CA GLY A 65 -0.99 12.28 -25.12
C GLY A 65 -0.22 13.54 -25.43
#